data_AF-A0A7C3VW96-F1
#
_entry.id   AF-A0A7C3VW96-F1
#
_cell.length_a   1.000
_cell.length_b   1.000
_cell.length_c   1.000
_cell.angle_alpha   90.00
_cell.angle_beta   90.00
_cell.angle_gamma   90.00
#
_symmetry.space_group_name_H-M   'P 1'
#
loop_
_entity.id
_entity.type
_entity.pdbx_description
1 polymer ?
#
loop_
_entity_poly.entity_id
_entity_poly.type
_entity_poly.pdbx_seq_one_letter_code
_entity_poly.pdbx_strand_id
1 'polypeptide(L)' 'IVNIFLQSPAIMFAISALGVLIFAGLTAYDTQKIKNDYLMHAQAMDSEWLGKSAIMGALNLYLDFINMFMFLLQFLGNRN' A
#
# COMPACT_ATOMS: atom_id res chain seq x y z
N ILE A 1 7.18 17.51 1.13
CA ILE A 1 7.33 18.89 1.65
C ILE A 1 8.52 19.61 1.00
N VAL A 2 9.75 19.07 1.10
CA VAL A 2 10.96 19.72 0.52
C VAL A 2 10.84 20.01 -0.99
N ASN A 3 10.33 19.07 -1.78
CA ASN A 3 10.22 19.25 -3.24
C ASN A 3 9.17 20.31 -3.67
N ILE A 4 8.32 20.80 -2.76
CA ILE A 4 7.34 21.86 -3.06
C ILE A 4 8.06 23.19 -3.36
N PHE A 5 9.22 23.42 -2.72
CA PHE A 5 9.99 24.66 -2.87
C PHE A 5 11.09 24.57 -3.94
N LEU A 6 11.69 23.39 -4.12
CA LEU A 6 12.76 23.17 -5.09
C LEU A 6 12.23 22.87 -6.50
N GLN A 7 11.02 22.30 -6.60
CA GLN A 7 10.40 21.88 -7.87
C GLN A 7 11.34 21.05 -8.76
N SER A 8 12.16 20.19 -8.16
CA SER A 8 13.20 19.44 -8.89
C SER A 8 12.62 18.19 -9.55
N PRO A 9 12.76 18.01 -10.88
CA PRO A 9 12.30 16.81 -11.57
C PRO A 9 13.01 15.54 -11.10
N ALA A 10 14.31 15.64 -10.77
CA ALA A 10 15.11 14.52 -10.27
C ALA A 10 14.65 14.06 -8.88
N ILE A 11 14.35 15.01 -7.98
CA ILE A 11 13.81 14.69 -6.65
C ILE A 11 12.41 14.06 -6.78
N MET A 12 11.58 14.54 -7.70
CA MET A 12 10.25 13.96 -7.94
C MET A 12 10.33 12.51 -8.43
N PHE A 13 11.27 12.21 -9.34
CA PHE A 13 11.54 10.85 -9.79
C PHE A 13 12.02 9.94 -8.67
N ALA A 14 12.96 10.42 -7.83
CA ALA A 14 13.45 9.65 -6.70
C ALA A 14 12.33 9.37 -5.67
N ILE A 15 11.50 10.37 -5.38
CA ILE A 15 10.35 10.23 -4.46
C ILE A 15 9.35 9.21 -5.00
N SER A 16 9.01 9.26 -6.29
CA SER A 16 8.04 8.32 -6.86
C SER A 16 8.58 6.89 -6.87
N ALA A 17 9.85 6.69 -7.24
CA ALA A 17 10.49 5.38 -7.17
C ALA A 17 10.54 4.81 -5.74
N LEU A 18 10.94 5.62 -4.76
CA LEU A 18 10.95 5.22 -3.35
C LEU A 18 9.53 4.96 -2.83
N GLY A 19 8.56 5.77 -3.23
CA GLY A 19 7.14 5.59 -2.90
C GLY A 19 6.64 4.23 -3.37
N VAL A 20 6.92 3.84 -4.62
CA VAL A 20 6.55 2.50 -5.13
C VAL A 20 7.20 1.39 -4.30
N LEU A 21 8.52 1.47 -4.03
CA LEU A 21 9.22 0.42 -3.29
C LEU A 21 8.68 0.27 -1.85
N ILE A 22 8.43 1.38 -1.16
CA ILE A 22 7.90 1.38 0.20
C ILE A 22 6.49 0.79 0.21
N PHE A 23 5.60 1.27 -0.66
CA PHE A 23 4.21 0.80 -0.67
C PHE A 23 4.09 -0.63 -1.16
N ALA A 24 4.95 -1.10 -2.08
CA ALA A 24 5.02 -2.51 -2.44
C ALA A 24 5.43 -3.39 -1.24
N GLY A 25 6.42 -2.94 -0.46
CA GLY A 25 6.85 -3.62 0.76
C GLY A 25 5.75 -3.66 1.84
N LEU A 26 5.05 -2.54 2.06
CA LEU A 26 3.92 -2.46 2.98
C LEU A 26 2.76 -3.37 2.52
N THR A 27 2.38 -3.30 1.24
CA THR A 27 1.32 -4.16 0.67
C THR A 27 1.65 -5.64 0.86
N ALA A 28 2.91 -6.04 0.65
CA ALA A 28 3.37 -7.41 0.87
C ALA A 28 3.26 -7.81 2.35
N TYR A 29 3.66 -6.92 3.26
CA TYR A 29 3.51 -7.14 4.70
C TYR A 29 2.04 -7.28 5.11
N ASP A 30 1.18 -6.36 4.67
CA ASP A 30 -0.24 -6.35 5.02
C ASP A 30 -0.98 -7.58 4.47
N THR A 31 -0.59 -8.06 3.28
CA THR A 31 -1.09 -9.33 2.74
C THR A 31 -0.74 -10.50 3.65
N GLN A 32 0.51 -10.56 4.14
CA GLN A 32 0.92 -11.64 5.06
C GLN A 32 0.24 -11.53 6.41
N LYS A 33 0.05 -10.30 6.91
CA LYS A 33 -0.66 -10.04 8.16
C LYS A 33 -2.12 -10.50 8.08
N ILE A 34 -2.86 -10.11 7.04
CA ILE A 34 -4.26 -10.52 6.83
C ILE A 34 -4.37 -12.05 6.79
N LYS A 35 -3.43 -12.72 6.11
CA LYS A 35 -3.38 -14.19 6.06
C LYS A 35 -3.14 -14.80 7.44
N ASN A 36 -2.16 -14.31 8.19
CA ASN A 36 -1.84 -14.85 9.51
C ASN A 36 -2.99 -14.64 10.50
N ASP A 37 -3.57 -13.44 10.51
CA ASP A 37 -4.72 -13.10 11.35
C ASP A 37 -5.91 -14.01 11.01
N TYR A 38 -6.21 -14.23 9.71
CA TYR A 38 -7.25 -15.16 9.27
C TYR A 38 -7.03 -16.58 9.82
N LEU A 39 -5.80 -17.11 9.70
CA LEU A 39 -5.47 -18.46 10.17
C LEU A 39 -5.60 -18.61 11.69
N MET A 40 -5.21 -17.58 12.46
CA MET A 40 -5.33 -17.59 13.92
C MET A 40 -6.79 -17.59 14.37
N HIS A 41 -7.64 -16.76 13.76
CA HIS A 41 -9.04 -16.62 14.15
C HIS A 41 -9.95 -17.71 13.58
N ALA A 42 -9.57 -18.33 12.45
CA ALA A 42 -10.28 -19.50 11.91
C ALA A 42 -10.28 -20.68 12.89
N GLN A 43 -9.23 -20.83 13.70
CA GLN A 43 -9.14 -21.86 14.74
C GLN A 43 -10.04 -21.57 15.95
N ALA A 44 -10.40 -20.30 16.18
CA ALA A 44 -11.24 -19.86 17.30
C ALA A 44 -12.76 -19.90 17.01
N MET A 45 -13.17 -20.33 15.81
CA MET A 45 -14.57 -20.41 15.35
C MET A 45 -15.35 -19.07 15.38
N ASP A 46 -14.67 -17.92 15.33
CA ASP A 46 -15.31 -16.60 15.35
C ASP A 46 -15.74 -16.13 13.95
N SER A 47 -16.86 -16.67 13.46
CA SER A 47 -17.35 -16.42 12.10
C SER A 47 -17.75 -14.97 11.83
N GLU A 48 -18.22 -14.25 12.85
CA GLU A 48 -18.58 -12.84 12.70
C GLU A 48 -17.32 -11.98 12.53
N TRP A 49 -16.30 -12.22 13.36
CA TRP A 49 -15.02 -11.51 13.24
C TRP A 49 -14.34 -11.78 11.90
N LEU A 50 -14.35 -13.03 11.43
CA LEU A 50 -13.74 -13.40 10.13
C LEU A 50 -14.34 -12.61 8.97
N GLY A 51 -15.66 -12.43 8.94
CA GLY A 51 -16.33 -11.63 7.91
C GLY A 51 -15.92 -10.15 7.95
N LYS A 52 -15.90 -9.55 9.15
CA LYS A 52 -15.50 -8.15 9.34
C LYS A 52 -14.01 -7.94 9.01
N SER A 53 -13.15 -8.86 9.43
CA SER A 53 -11.71 -8.83 9.21
C SER A 53 -11.37 -8.92 7.72
N ALA A 54 -12.06 -9.76 6.95
CA ALA A 54 -11.87 -9.84 5.51
C ALA A 54 -12.18 -8.50 4.79
N ILE A 55 -13.27 -7.82 5.17
CA ILE A 55 -13.63 -6.51 4.60
C ILE A 55 -12.58 -5.44 4.97
N MET A 56 -12.15 -5.40 6.24
CA MET A 56 -11.13 -4.45 6.70
C MET A 56 -9.76 -4.71 6.04
N GLY A 57 -9.37 -5.98 5.89
CA GLY A 57 -8.16 -6.37 5.19
C GLY A 57 -8.19 -5.95 3.72
N ALA A 58 -9.30 -6.19 3.03
CA ALA A 58 -9.48 -5.76 1.64
C ALA A 58 -9.45 -4.23 1.50
N LEU A 59 -10.05 -3.49 2.44
CA LEU A 59 -10.02 -2.03 2.45
C LEU A 59 -8.59 -1.50 2.61
N ASN A 60 -7.79 -2.08 3.52
CA ASN A 60 -6.40 -1.67 3.71
C ASN A 60 -5.58 -1.89 2.43
N LEU A 61 -5.66 -3.09 1.84
CA LEU A 61 -4.97 -3.40 0.59
C LEU A 61 -5.41 -2.48 -0.56
N TYR A 62 -6.68 -2.06 -0.59
CA TYR A 62 -7.18 -1.09 -1.56
C TYR A 62 -6.54 0.29 -1.39
N LEU A 63 -6.39 0.76 -0.15
CA LEU A 63 -5.73 2.04 0.14
C LEU A 63 -4.23 1.98 -0.21
N ASP A 64 -3.56 0.88 0.10
CA ASP A 64 -2.15 0.67 -0.29
C ASP A 64 -2.00 0.64 -1.82
N PHE A 65 -2.93 -0.02 -2.50
CA PHE A 65 -2.97 -0.05 -3.96
C PHE A 65 -3.14 1.34 -4.57
N ILE A 66 -4.06 2.18 -4.05
CA ILE A 66 -4.22 3.57 -4.53
C ILE A 66 -2.91 4.34 -4.39
N ASN A 67 -2.27 4.27 -3.23
CA ASN A 67 -1.02 5.00 -2.99
C ASN A 67 0.09 4.53 -3.94
N MET A 68 0.28 3.21 -4.07
CA MET A 68 1.23 2.63 -5.02
C MET A 68 0.91 3.03 -6.46
N PHE A 69 -0.36 3.00 -6.86
CA PHE A 69 -0.80 3.37 -8.20
C PHE A 69 -0.51 4.85 -8.49
N MET A 70 -0.77 5.75 -7.54
CA MET A 70 -0.43 7.17 -7.68
C MET A 70 1.08 7.39 -7.85
N PHE A 71 1.92 6.68 -7.10
CA PHE A 71 3.38 6.76 -7.29
C PHE A 71 3.83 6.16 -8.63
N LEU A 72 3.20 5.07 -9.09
CA LEU A 72 3.46 4.52 -10.43
C LEU A 72 3.07 5.50 -11.54
N LEU A 73 1.92 6.17 -11.42
CA LEU A 73 1.52 7.20 -12.37
C LEU A 73 2.52 8.36 -12.40
N GLN A 74 3.02 8.80 -11.25
CA GLN A 74 4.05 9.85 -11.19
C GLN A 74 5.40 9.36 -11.74
N PHE A 75 5.78 8.12 -11.47
CA PHE A 75 7.04 7.53 -11.95
C PHE A 75 7.03 7.34 -13.47
N LEU A 76 5.94 6.81 -14.02
CA LEU A 76 5.79 6.51 -15.45
C LEU A 76 5.32 7.71 -16.28
N GLY A 77 4.58 8.63 -15.65
CA GLY A 77 3.96 9.79 -16.29
C GLY A 77 4.81 11.05 -16.29
N ASN A 78 6.01 11.03 -15.68
CA ASN A 78 6.96 12.15 -15.74
C ASN A 78 7.56 12.26 -17.15
N ARG A 79 6.77 12.78 -18.09
CA ARG A 79 7.16 13.07 -19.47
C ARG A 79 7.36 14.58 -19.55
N ASN A 80 8.65 14.97 -19.51
CA ASN A 80 9.26 16.28 -19.78
C ASN A 80 8.33 17.47 -20.01
#